data_AF-A0A6H1U0I2-F1
#
_entry.id   AF-A0A6H1U0I2-F1
#
_cell.length_a   1.000
_cell.length_b   1.000
_cell.length_c   1.000
_cell.angle_alpha   90.00
_cell.angle_beta   90.00
_cell.angle_gamma   90.00
#
_symmetry.space_group_name_H-M   'P 1'
#
loop_
_entity.id
_entity.type
_entity.pdbx_description
1 polymer ?
#
loop_
_entity_poly.entity_id
_entity_poly.type
_entity_poly.pdbx_seq_one_letter_code
_entity_poly.pdbx_strand_id
1 'polypeptide(L)' 'MNLETTISASRKARRERNLWQRRFWEHRVRDEQEFAAYCDYIHINPVKHGLCKSPTDWP' A
#
# COMPACT_ATOMS: atom_id res chain seq x y z
N MET A 1 4.14 -0.36 -18.46
CA MET A 1 5.17 -1.04 -17.65
C MET A 1 4.85 -2.54 -17.65
N ASN A 2 5.54 -3.35 -18.46
CA ASN A 2 5.40 -4.81 -18.43
C ASN A 2 6.33 -5.34 -17.35
N LEU A 3 5.77 -5.65 -16.18
CA LEU A 3 6.47 -6.40 -15.14
C LEU A 3 6.47 -7.87 -15.56
N GLU A 4 7.41 -8.27 -16.43
CA GLU A 4 7.55 -9.67 -16.83
C GLU A 4 8.02 -10.49 -15.63
N THR A 5 7.10 -11.27 -15.07
CA THR A 5 7.40 -12.19 -13.98
C THR A 5 6.44 -13.37 -14.04
N THR A 6 6.99 -14.55 -13.77
CA THR A 6 6.27 -15.82 -13.78
C THR A 6 5.15 -15.79 -12.74
N ILE A 7 3.90 -15.86 -13.17
CA ILE A 7 2.73 -15.97 -12.28
C ILE A 7 2.41 -17.44 -11.98
N SER A 8 1.99 -17.72 -10.75
CA SER A 8 1.58 -19.07 -10.36
C SER A 8 0.34 -19.54 -11.14
N ALA A 9 0.14 -20.86 -11.25
CA ALA A 9 -1.02 -21.45 -11.93
C ALA A 9 -2.36 -20.95 -11.37
N SER A 10 -2.45 -20.77 -10.04
CA SER A 10 -3.63 -20.19 -9.38
C SER A 10 -3.92 -18.76 -9.83
N ARG A 11 -2.90 -17.89 -9.94
CA ARG A 11 -3.04 -16.53 -10.48
C ARG A 11 -3.46 -16.55 -11.94
N LYS A 12 -2.86 -17.43 -12.75
CA LYS A 12 -3.22 -17.60 -14.17
C LYS A 12 -4.68 -18.01 -14.34
N ALA A 13 -5.17 -18.97 -13.54
CA ALA A 13 -6.56 -19.43 -13.58
C ALA A 13 -7.56 -18.31 -13.23
N ARG A 14 -7.19 -17.41 -12.31
CA ARG A 14 -8.01 -16.27 -11.88
C ARG A 14 -7.82 -15.01 -12.73
N ARG A 15 -7.04 -15.09 -13.81
CA ARG A 15 -6.66 -13.95 -14.68
C ARG A 15 -6.00 -12.79 -13.91
N GLU A 16 -5.30 -13.12 -12.83
CA GLU A 16 -4.58 -12.17 -12.00
C GLU A 16 -3.19 -11.86 -12.60
N ARG A 17 -2.72 -10.62 -12.45
CA ARG A 17 -1.35 -10.21 -12.77
C ARG A 17 -0.47 -10.21 -11.51
N ASN A 18 0.83 -9.98 -11.70
CA ASN A 18 1.85 -9.96 -10.65
C ASN A 18 2.07 -8.58 -10.00
N LEU A 19 1.46 -7.52 -10.53
CA LEU A 19 1.61 -6.17 -9.97
C LEU A 19 1.00 -6.05 -8.56
N TRP A 20 -0.20 -6.60 -8.38
CA TRP A 20 -0.90 -6.52 -7.10
C TRP A 20 -0.59 -7.71 -6.19
N GLN A 21 -0.42 -7.41 -4.91
CA GLN A 21 -0.45 -8.42 -3.85
C GLN A 21 -1.86 -9.00 -3.74
N ARG A 22 -1.97 -10.31 -3.45
CA ARG A 22 -3.27 -10.94 -3.18
C ARG A 22 -3.70 -10.64 -1.75
N ARG A 23 -4.97 -10.25 -1.60
CA ARG A 23 -5.55 -9.72 -0.35
C ARG A 23 -4.88 -8.41 0.06
N PHE A 24 -5.53 -7.70 0.96
CA PHE A 24 -5.07 -6.45 1.52
C PHE A 24 -5.38 -6.45 3.02
N TRP A 25 -4.74 -5.53 3.73
CA TRP A 25 -5.09 -5.24 5.11
C TRP A 25 -6.32 -4.33 5.14
N GLU A 26 -7.34 -4.73 5.89
CA GLU A 26 -8.53 -3.93 6.11
C GLU A 26 -8.70 -3.68 7.60
N HIS A 27 -8.95 -2.42 7.96
CA HIS A 27 -9.25 -2.02 9.32
C HIS A 27 -10.37 -0.98 9.30
N ARG A 28 -11.42 -1.22 10.09
CA ARG A 28 -12.54 -0.29 10.23
C ARG A 28 -12.19 0.76 11.29
N VAL A 29 -12.10 2.01 10.86
CA VAL A 29 -11.97 3.18 11.74
C VAL A 29 -13.28 3.38 12.51
N ARG A 30 -13.18 3.58 13.82
CA ARG A 30 -14.31 3.57 14.76
C ARG A 30 -14.66 4.95 15.29
N ASP A 31 -13.71 5.87 15.30
CA ASP A 31 -13.87 7.22 15.82
C ASP A 31 -12.91 8.21 15.15
N GLU A 32 -13.09 9.49 15.50
CA GLU A 32 -12.35 10.62 14.92
C GLU A 32 -10.88 10.63 15.33
N GLN A 33 -10.59 10.22 16.57
CA GLN A 33 -9.22 10.19 17.08
C GLN A 33 -8.39 9.14 16.33
N GLU A 34 -8.98 7.97 16.08
CA GLU A 34 -8.37 6.90 15.29
C GLU A 34 -8.20 7.34 13.83
N PHE A 35 -9.18 8.04 13.26
CA PHE A 35 -9.08 8.59 11.91
C PHE A 35 -7.88 9.55 11.77
N ALA A 36 -7.74 10.52 12.69
CA ALA A 36 -6.65 11.48 12.68
C ALA A 36 -5.28 10.78 12.79
N ALA A 37 -5.15 9.79 13.68
CA ALA A 37 -3.92 9.03 13.84
C ALA A 37 -3.53 8.25 12.56
N TYR A 38 -4.50 7.68 11.85
CA TYR A 38 -4.23 7.01 10.57
C TYR A 38 -3.84 7.99 9.46
N CYS A 39 -4.42 9.18 9.44
CA CYS A 39 -4.02 10.23 8.49
C CYS A 39 -2.56 10.64 8.73
N ASP A 40 -2.18 10.89 9.98
CA ASP A 40 -0.80 11.21 10.36
C ASP A 40 0.16 10.08 9.99
N TYR A 41 -0.25 8.83 10.21
CA TYR A 41 0.50 7.65 9.81
C TYR A 41 0.75 7.59 8.30
N ILE A 42 -0.26 7.89 7.48
CA ILE A 42 -0.14 7.89 6.01
C ILE A 42 0.80 9.01 5.57
N HIS A 43 0.69 10.21 6.13
CA HIS A 43 1.56 11.34 5.79
C HIS A 43 3.03 11.08 6.16
N ILE A 44 3.30 10.45 7.32
CA ILE A 44 4.68 10.20 7.76
C ILE A 44 5.32 8.97 7.08
N ASN A 45 4.52 8.12 6.44
CA ASN A 45 4.97 6.83 5.91
C ASN A 45 6.15 6.92 4.93
N PRO A 46 6.19 7.88 3.97
CA PRO A 46 7.34 8.06 3.09
C PRO A 46 8.64 8.34 3.85
N VAL A 47 8.59 9.17 4.89
CA VAL A 47 9.75 9.46 5.77
C VAL A 47 10.13 8.23 6.58
N LYS A 48 9.15 7.56 7.18
CA LYS A 48 9.35 6.32 7.95
C LYS A 48 10.03 5.23 7.11
N HIS A 49 9.73 5.16 5.82
CA HIS A 49 10.34 4.21 4.89
C HIS A 49 11.61 4.75 4.19
N GLY A 50 12.10 5.93 4.56
CA GLY A 50 13.35 6.51 4.07
C GLY A 50 13.30 7.03 2.64
N LEU A 51 12.10 7.28 2.10
CA LEU A 51 11.90 7.73 0.73
C LEU A 51 12.07 9.26 0.58
N CYS A 52 11.89 10.02 1.64
CA CYS A 52 12.10 11.47 1.69
C CYS A 52 12.48 11.94 3.12
N LYS A 53 12.89 13.21 3.28
CA LYS A 53 13.32 13.78 4.58
C LYS A 53 12.17 14.41 5.37
N SER A 54 11.19 14.98 4.68
CA SER A 54 9.96 15.55 5.25
C SER A 54 8.73 14.99 4.51
N PRO A 55 7.56 14.83 5.17
CA PRO A 55 6.32 14.45 4.49
C PRO A 55 5.97 15.33 3.30
N THR A 56 6.27 16.63 3.39
CA THR A 56 6.02 17.63 2.34
C THR A 56 6.87 17.44 1.08
N ASP A 57 7.95 16.66 1.17
CA ASP A 57 8.83 16.40 0.03
C ASP A 57 8.30 15.24 -0.86
N TRP A 58 7.25 14.54 -0.41
CA TRP A 58 6.64 13.42 -1.14
C TRP A 58 5.50 13.94 -2.06
N PRO A 59 5.60 13.75 -3.39
CA PRO A 59 4.68 14.33 -4.38
C PRO A 59 3.32 13.63 -4.50
#